data_AF-A0A1T2L3N5-F1
#
_entry.id   AF-A0A1T2L3N5-F1
#
_cell.length_a   1.000
_cell.length_b   1.000
_cell.length_c   1.000
_cell.angle_alpha   90.00
_cell.angle_beta   90.00
_cell.angle_gamma   90.00
#
_symmetry.space_group_name_H-M   'P 1'
#
loop_
_entity.id
_entity.type
_entity.pdbx_description
1 polymer ?
#
loop_
_entity_poly.entity_id
_entity_poly.type
_entity_poly.pdbx_seq_one_letter_code
_entity_poly.pdbx_strand_id
1 'polypeptide(L)'
;MGDALHVVCPHCDGVNRLPAEKLAAGGKCGHCSKALFTAQPLALDSTRFEKHLQRSDLPLLVDFWAEWCGPCKMMAPVFSQFAVEAEPQVRLIKIETEQNQQLAARFAIRSIPSLLLFRSGREVARSAGAMDLQNLRLWLQQNL
;
A
#
# COMPACT_ATOMS: atom_id res chain seq x y z
N MET A 1 9.57 -23.86 12.47
CA MET A 1 9.01 -22.63 13.08
C MET A 1 8.64 -21.75 11.91
N GLY A 2 7.35 -21.50 11.66
CA GLY A 2 6.93 -20.62 10.56
C GLY A 2 7.46 -19.22 10.80
N ASP A 3 8.08 -18.61 9.79
CA ASP A 3 8.54 -17.24 9.88
C ASP A 3 7.35 -16.34 10.20
N ALA A 4 7.51 -15.51 11.23
CA ALA A 4 6.48 -14.58 11.65
C ALA A 4 6.67 -13.26 10.92
N LEU A 5 5.59 -12.71 10.37
CA LEU A 5 5.55 -11.42 9.70
C LEU A 5 5.04 -10.35 10.65
N HIS A 6 5.59 -9.15 10.52
CA HIS A 6 5.09 -7.94 11.13
C HIS A 6 4.13 -7.24 10.18
N VAL A 7 2.92 -6.96 10.66
CA VAL A 7 1.88 -6.23 9.93
C VAL A 7 1.48 -5.03 10.76
N VAL A 8 1.66 -3.84 10.20
CA VAL A 8 1.21 -2.60 10.84
C VAL A 8 -0.31 -2.50 10.72
N CYS A 9 -1.01 -2.13 11.79
CA CYS A 9 -2.48 -2.03 11.77
C CYS A 9 -2.93 -0.81 10.94
N PRO A 10 -3.90 -0.93 10.03
CA PRO A 10 -4.38 0.21 9.24
C PRO A 10 -5.13 1.27 10.07
N HIS A 11 -5.52 0.95 11.31
CA HIS A 11 -6.36 1.80 12.14
C HIS A 11 -5.64 2.56 13.26
N CYS A 12 -4.65 1.94 13.88
CA CYS A 12 -3.91 2.52 15.03
C CYS A 12 -2.39 2.47 14.83
N ASP A 13 -1.94 1.95 13.69
CA ASP A 13 -0.54 1.74 13.34
C ASP A 13 0.26 0.88 14.33
N GLY A 14 -0.41 0.13 15.21
CA GLY A 14 0.26 -0.87 16.06
C GLY A 14 0.89 -1.98 15.22
N VAL A 15 2.09 -2.44 15.58
CA VAL A 15 2.78 -3.53 14.90
C VAL A 15 2.26 -4.86 15.44
N ASN A 16 1.81 -5.75 14.56
CA ASN A 16 1.26 -7.05 14.94
C ASN A 16 2.15 -8.14 14.35
N ARG A 17 2.48 -9.14 15.17
CA ARG A 17 3.23 -10.31 14.72
C ARG A 17 2.24 -11.43 14.37
N LEU A 18 2.25 -11.87 13.11
CA LEU A 18 1.41 -12.96 12.63
C LEU A 18 2.29 -14.09 12.09
N PRO A 19 1.96 -15.37 12.37
CA PRO A 19 2.55 -16.48 11.63
C PRO A 19 2.21 -16.35 10.14
N ALA A 20 3.21 -16.47 9.24
CA ALA A 20 2.99 -16.30 7.81
C ALA A 20 1.88 -17.21 7.26
N GLU A 21 1.79 -18.44 7.77
CA GLU A 21 0.76 -19.41 7.39
C GLU A 21 -0.67 -18.99 7.78
N LYS A 22 -0.83 -18.03 8.69
CA LYS A 22 -2.12 -17.50 9.15
C LYS A 22 -2.48 -16.16 8.53
N LEU A 23 -1.67 -15.65 7.59
CA LEU A 23 -1.92 -14.36 6.94
C LEU A 23 -3.30 -14.34 6.25
N ALA A 24 -3.65 -15.43 5.55
CA ALA A 24 -4.96 -15.60 4.89
C ALA A 24 -6.16 -15.59 5.85
N ALA A 25 -5.96 -15.77 7.15
CA ALA A 25 -7.04 -15.77 8.14
C ALA A 25 -7.50 -14.36 8.56
N GLY A 26 -6.95 -13.29 7.98
CA GLY A 26 -7.44 -11.93 8.16
C GLY A 26 -6.95 -11.23 9.45
N GLY A 27 -6.90 -11.95 10.56
CA GLY A 27 -6.36 -11.46 11.84
C GLY A 27 -7.03 -10.19 12.41
N LYS A 28 -6.84 -9.98 13.71
CA LYS A 28 -7.23 -8.72 14.39
C LYS A 28 -6.00 -8.10 15.01
N CYS A 29 -5.98 -6.77 15.07
CA CYS A 29 -4.94 -6.05 15.75
C CYS A 29 -5.00 -6.31 17.26
N GLY A 30 -3.87 -6.67 17.88
CA GLY A 30 -3.77 -6.89 19.32
C GLY A 30 -3.91 -5.62 20.17
N HIS A 31 -3.82 -4.43 19.55
CA HIS A 31 -3.96 -3.15 20.26
C HIS A 31 -5.38 -2.56 20.19
N CYS A 32 -6.00 -2.54 19.01
CA CYS A 32 -7.32 -1.91 18.81
C CYS A 32 -8.43 -2.89 18.42
N SER A 33 -8.14 -4.19 18.33
CA SER A 33 -9.09 -5.27 18.02
C SER A 33 -9.80 -5.21 16.65
N LYS A 34 -9.47 -4.22 15.81
CA LYS A 34 -9.98 -4.10 14.43
C LYS A 34 -9.25 -5.05 13.47
N ALA A 35 -9.86 -5.33 12.33
CA ALA A 35 -9.28 -6.18 11.29
C ALA A 35 -7.95 -5.61 10.77
N LEU A 36 -7.01 -6.47 10.41
CA LEU A 36 -5.72 -6.05 9.83
C LEU A 36 -5.77 -5.85 8.31
N PHE A 37 -6.78 -6.44 7.66
CA PHE A 37 -7.03 -6.39 6.23
C PHE A 37 -8.47 -5.93 6.03
N THR A 38 -8.64 -4.85 5.27
CA THR A 38 -9.92 -4.16 5.08
C THR A 38 -10.42 -4.23 3.65
N ALA A 39 -9.66 -4.89 2.75
CA ALA A 39 -9.90 -4.98 1.32
C ALA A 39 -10.10 -3.59 0.66
N GLN A 40 -9.37 -2.58 1.17
CA GLN A 40 -9.51 -1.17 0.75
C GLN A 40 -8.14 -0.47 0.75
N PRO A 41 -7.90 0.46 -0.20
CA PRO A 41 -6.70 1.29 -0.17
C PRO A 41 -6.63 2.13 1.10
N LEU A 42 -5.47 2.14 1.74
CA LEU A 42 -5.23 2.89 2.97
C LEU A 42 -4.69 4.29 2.64
N ALA A 43 -5.48 5.33 2.90
CA ALA A 43 -5.00 6.70 2.83
C ALA A 43 -4.08 6.99 4.04
N LEU A 44 -2.83 7.40 3.78
CA LEU A 44 -1.85 7.72 4.81
C LEU A 44 -1.27 9.12 4.60
N ASP A 45 -0.94 9.77 5.71
CA ASP A 45 0.00 10.89 5.71
C ASP A 45 1.45 10.38 5.76
N SER A 46 2.40 11.31 5.70
CA SER A 46 3.83 11.01 5.71
C SER A 46 4.29 10.25 6.94
N THR A 47 3.80 10.60 8.12
CA THR A 47 4.21 9.99 9.40
C THR A 47 3.75 8.53 9.47
N ARG A 48 2.49 8.28 9.13
CA ARG A 48 1.94 6.93 9.14
C ARG A 48 2.58 6.09 8.04
N PHE A 49 2.77 6.67 6.84
CA PHE A 49 3.45 6.00 5.74
C PHE A 49 4.84 5.48 6.13
N GLU A 50 5.68 6.29 6.78
CA GLU A 50 7.00 5.84 7.27
C GLU A 50 6.91 4.59 8.14
N LYS A 51 5.94 4.59 9.05
CA LYS A 51 5.77 3.47 9.97
C LYS A 51 5.36 2.20 9.23
N HIS A 52 4.44 2.29 8.27
CA HIS A 52 4.06 1.15 7.43
C HIS A 52 5.25 0.68 6.58
N LEU A 53 6.01 1.59 5.97
CA LEU A 53 7.17 1.27 5.14
C LEU A 53 8.30 0.56 5.92
N GLN A 54 8.57 1.00 7.14
CA GLN A 54 9.71 0.51 7.94
C GLN A 54 9.39 -0.69 8.83
N ARG A 55 8.12 -0.87 9.20
CA ARG A 55 7.71 -1.85 10.23
C ARG A 55 6.78 -2.94 9.72
N SER A 56 6.35 -2.89 8.46
CA SER A 56 5.55 -3.93 7.83
C SER A 56 6.43 -4.80 6.95
N ASP A 57 6.30 -6.12 7.09
CA ASP A 57 6.95 -7.09 6.21
C ASP A 57 6.15 -7.31 4.91
N LEU A 58 4.89 -6.87 4.87
CA LEU A 58 4.07 -6.92 3.66
C LEU A 58 4.59 -5.94 2.60
N PRO A 59 4.65 -6.35 1.32
CA PRO A 59 4.82 -5.41 0.22
C PRO A 59 3.75 -4.31 0.25
N LEU A 60 4.18 -3.09 -0.07
CA LEU A 60 3.31 -1.91 -0.13
C LEU A 60 3.25 -1.43 -1.58
N LEU A 61 2.06 -1.42 -2.15
CA LEU A 61 1.79 -0.76 -3.43
C LEU A 61 1.20 0.62 -3.14
N VAL A 62 1.89 1.68 -3.57
CA VAL A 62 1.57 3.06 -3.20
C VAL A 62 1.17 3.86 -4.43
N ASP A 63 -0.03 4.43 -4.42
CA ASP A 63 -0.53 5.39 -5.41
C ASP A 63 -0.32 6.83 -4.90
N PHE A 64 0.60 7.55 -5.54
CA PHE A 64 0.79 8.99 -5.35
C PHE A 64 -0.15 9.74 -6.28
N TRP A 65 -1.07 10.52 -5.72
CA TRP A 65 -2.20 11.10 -6.46
C TRP A 65 -2.57 12.51 -5.95
N ALA A 66 -3.52 13.18 -6.65
CA ALA A 66 -4.15 14.43 -6.20
C ALA A 66 -5.60 14.53 -6.70
N GLU A 67 -6.43 15.34 -6.03
CA GLU A 67 -7.87 15.47 -6.33
C GLU A 67 -8.18 16.16 -7.66
N TRP A 68 -7.30 17.06 -8.13
CA TRP A 68 -7.48 17.74 -9.41
C TRP A 68 -7.02 16.90 -10.61
N CYS A 69 -6.34 15.78 -10.36
CA CYS A 69 -5.74 14.94 -11.40
C CYS A 69 -6.79 14.01 -12.03
N GLY A 70 -7.17 14.29 -13.28
CA GLY A 70 -8.11 13.47 -14.06
C GLY A 70 -7.71 11.98 -14.14
N PRO A 71 -6.49 11.63 -14.56
CA PRO A 71 -6.03 10.24 -14.58
C PRO A 71 -6.06 9.55 -13.20
N CYS A 72 -5.81 10.29 -12.12
CA CYS A 72 -5.88 9.77 -10.75
C CYS A 72 -7.31 9.34 -10.39
N LYS A 73 -8.33 10.09 -10.84
CA LYS A 73 -9.74 9.71 -10.67
C LYS A 73 -10.09 8.42 -11.41
N MET A 74 -9.49 8.18 -12.59
CA MET A 74 -9.66 6.93 -13.32
C MET A 74 -8.95 5.75 -12.63
N MET A 75 -7.77 6.00 -12.04
CA MET A 75 -7.00 4.99 -11.32
C MET A 75 -7.66 4.56 -10.00
N ALA A 76 -8.33 5.48 -9.29
CA ALA A 76 -8.91 5.22 -7.97
C ALA A 76 -9.86 4.00 -7.87
N PRO A 77 -10.83 3.78 -8.78
CA PRO A 77 -11.67 2.58 -8.74
C PRO A 77 -10.88 1.31 -9.06
N VAL A 78 -9.94 1.36 -10.00
CA VAL A 78 -9.06 0.22 -10.33
C VAL A 78 -8.23 -0.19 -9.11
N PHE A 79 -7.63 0.79 -8.44
CA PHE A 79 -6.82 0.59 -7.25
C PHE A 79 -7.67 0.02 -6.09
N SER A 80 -8.89 0.51 -5.90
CA SER A 80 -9.82 -0.01 -4.90
C SER A 80 -10.23 -1.46 -5.19
N GLN A 81 -10.54 -1.79 -6.44
CA GLN A 81 -10.88 -3.16 -6.84
C GLN A 81 -9.69 -4.10 -6.62
N PHE A 82 -8.49 -3.66 -6.99
CA PHE A 82 -7.29 -4.48 -6.81
C PHE A 82 -6.93 -4.71 -5.34
N ALA A 83 -7.29 -3.80 -4.43
CA ALA A 83 -7.05 -3.98 -3.00
C ALA A 83 -7.80 -5.22 -2.45
N VAL A 84 -8.96 -5.54 -3.01
CA VAL A 84 -9.73 -6.74 -2.66
C VAL A 84 -8.99 -8.02 -3.11
N GLU A 85 -8.35 -7.97 -4.27
CA GLU A 85 -7.62 -9.13 -4.84
C GLU A 85 -6.24 -9.32 -4.20
N ALA A 86 -5.59 -8.22 -3.82
CA ALA A 86 -4.20 -8.20 -3.39
C ALA A 86 -4.03 -8.44 -1.89
N GLU A 87 -5.03 -8.14 -1.07
CA GLU A 87 -4.99 -8.46 0.35
C GLU A 87 -5.24 -9.96 0.60
N PRO A 88 -4.53 -10.57 1.57
CA PRO A 88 -3.58 -9.96 2.50
C PRO A 88 -2.12 -9.92 2.03
N GLN A 89 -1.81 -10.31 0.78
CA GLN A 89 -0.43 -10.46 0.31
C GLN A 89 0.27 -9.11 0.06
N VAL A 90 -0.45 -8.09 -0.41
CA VAL A 90 0.06 -6.74 -0.65
C VAL A 90 -0.91 -5.73 -0.08
N ARG A 91 -0.36 -4.70 0.59
CA ARG A 91 -1.18 -3.58 1.06
C ARG A 91 -1.15 -2.44 0.05
N LEU A 92 -2.34 -1.96 -0.30
CA LEU A 92 -2.50 -0.78 -1.13
C LEU A 92 -2.57 0.48 -0.27
N ILE A 93 -1.79 1.50 -0.63
CA ILE A 93 -1.69 2.78 0.07
C ILE A 93 -1.94 3.91 -0.92
N LYS A 94 -2.66 4.95 -0.49
CA LYS A 94 -2.80 6.20 -1.23
C LYS A 94 -2.10 7.32 -0.48
N ILE A 95 -1.27 8.09 -1.20
CA ILE A 95 -0.61 9.29 -0.70
C ILE A 95 -1.04 10.48 -1.56
N GLU A 96 -1.72 11.45 -0.95
CA GLU A 96 -2.06 12.69 -1.62
C GLU A 96 -0.86 13.64 -1.64
N THR A 97 -0.38 13.99 -2.82
CA THR A 97 0.89 14.72 -2.98
C THR A 97 0.82 16.16 -2.51
N GLU A 98 -0.35 16.81 -2.59
CA GLU A 98 -0.51 18.22 -2.16
C GLU A 98 -0.41 18.38 -0.65
N GLN A 99 -0.90 17.39 0.11
CA GLN A 99 -0.80 17.35 1.57
C GLN A 99 0.54 16.78 2.06
N ASN A 100 1.27 16.07 1.20
CA ASN A 100 2.52 15.37 1.54
C ASN A 100 3.69 15.77 0.63
N GLN A 101 3.89 17.07 0.42
CA GLN A 101 4.86 17.59 -0.57
C GLN A 101 6.30 17.13 -0.33
N GLN A 102 6.74 17.09 0.94
CA GLN A 102 8.09 16.62 1.28
C GLN A 102 8.28 15.13 0.95
N LEU A 103 7.24 14.32 1.18
CA LEU A 103 7.26 12.90 0.84
C LEU A 103 7.29 12.69 -0.68
N ALA A 104 6.46 13.44 -1.42
CA ALA A 104 6.45 13.42 -2.88
C ALA A 104 7.81 13.84 -3.45
N ALA A 105 8.44 14.87 -2.88
CA ALA A 105 9.78 15.31 -3.26
C ALA A 105 10.84 14.23 -2.96
N ARG A 106 10.77 13.58 -1.79
CA ARG A 106 11.71 12.52 -1.40
C ARG A 106 11.70 11.33 -2.36
N PHE A 107 10.53 10.95 -2.88
CA PHE A 107 10.40 9.88 -3.89
C PHE A 107 10.51 10.36 -5.34
N ALA A 108 10.86 11.64 -5.53
CA ALA A 108 11.00 12.27 -6.83
C ALA A 108 9.75 12.08 -7.72
N ILE A 109 8.55 12.27 -7.15
CA ILE A 109 7.29 12.20 -7.88
C ILE A 109 7.19 13.41 -8.83
N ARG A 110 7.23 13.13 -10.14
CA ARG A 110 7.21 14.16 -11.21
C ARG A 110 5.90 14.17 -12.01
N SER A 111 5.10 13.13 -11.88
CA SER A 111 3.80 12.96 -12.55
C SER A 111 2.88 12.15 -11.65
N ILE A 112 1.58 12.37 -11.78
CA ILE A 112 0.56 11.62 -11.04
C ILE A 112 -0.53 11.08 -11.99
N PRO A 113 -1.09 9.88 -11.73
CA PRO A 113 -0.72 8.99 -10.63
C PRO A 113 0.68 8.38 -10.86
N SER A 114 1.39 8.12 -9.77
CA SER A 114 2.64 7.34 -9.78
C SER A 114 2.48 6.17 -8.82
N LEU A 115 2.65 4.95 -9.35
CA LEU A 115 2.58 3.72 -8.57
C LEU A 115 3.99 3.26 -8.20
N LEU A 116 4.28 3.15 -6.91
CA LEU A 116 5.55 2.65 -6.39
C LEU A 116 5.30 1.37 -5.60
N LEU A 117 6.08 0.32 -5.87
CA LEU A 117 6.06 -0.92 -5.11
C LEU A 117 7.25 -0.94 -4.16
N PHE A 118 6.96 -1.19 -2.88
CA PHE A 118 7.96 -1.35 -1.84
C PHE A 118 7.95 -2.76 -1.28
N ARG A 119 9.14 -3.31 -1.02
CA ARG A 119 9.33 -4.59 -0.32
C ARG A 119 10.47 -4.43 0.68
N SER A 120 10.24 -4.84 1.93
CA SER A 120 11.21 -4.71 3.02
C SER A 120 11.78 -3.29 3.15
N GLY A 121 10.91 -2.28 3.08
CA GLY A 121 11.27 -0.86 3.19
C GLY A 121 11.98 -0.23 1.98
N ARG A 122 12.16 -0.98 0.88
CA ARG A 122 12.87 -0.50 -0.33
C ARG A 122 11.94 -0.43 -1.52
N GLU A 123 12.07 0.63 -2.32
CA GLU A 123 11.42 0.70 -3.64
C GLU A 123 12.02 -0.38 -4.55
N VAL A 124 11.17 -1.24 -5.12
CA VAL A 124 11.58 -2.31 -6.03
C VAL A 124 11.09 -2.11 -7.45
N ALA A 125 10.01 -1.35 -7.63
CA ALA A 125 9.48 -1.00 -8.95
C ALA A 125 8.69 0.31 -8.90
N ARG A 126 8.61 0.98 -10.05
CA ARG A 126 7.74 2.15 -10.26
C ARG A 126 7.07 2.14 -11.63
N SER A 127 5.89 2.72 -11.70
CA SER A 127 5.17 3.01 -12.95
C SER A 127 4.52 4.38 -12.86
N ALA A 128 4.56 5.13 -13.95
CA ALA A 128 3.88 6.42 -14.07
C ALA A 128 2.63 6.28 -14.92
N GLY A 129 1.56 6.97 -14.53
CA GLY A 129 0.29 6.99 -15.25
C GLY A 129 -0.73 5.97 -14.74
N ALA A 130 -1.99 6.21 -15.11
CA ALA A 130 -3.09 5.31 -14.80
C ALA A 130 -3.01 4.05 -15.67
N MET A 131 -3.48 2.94 -15.12
CA MET A 131 -3.59 1.66 -15.82
C MET A 131 -4.90 0.98 -15.46
N ASP A 132 -5.40 0.12 -16.35
CA ASP A 132 -6.53 -0.76 -16.02
C ASP A 132 -6.11 -1.89 -15.06
N LEU A 133 -7.10 -2.63 -14.58
CA LEU A 133 -6.90 -3.71 -13.61
C LEU A 133 -6.02 -4.84 -14.14
N GLN A 134 -6.11 -5.17 -15.42
CA GLN A 134 -5.32 -6.26 -16.01
C GLN A 134 -3.85 -5.86 -16.06
N ASN A 135 -3.57 -4.65 -16.53
CA ASN A 135 -2.23 -4.10 -16.59
C ASN A 135 -1.62 -3.93 -15.18
N LEU A 136 -2.41 -3.51 -14.19
CA LEU A 136 -1.95 -3.43 -12.79
C LEU A 136 -1.56 -4.81 -12.24
N ARG A 137 -2.38 -5.83 -12.51
CA ARG A 137 -2.12 -7.21 -12.08
C ARG A 137 -0.82 -7.74 -12.70
N LEU A 138 -0.64 -7.56 -14.00
CA LEU A 138 0.56 -8.00 -14.72
C LEU A 138 1.80 -7.26 -14.21
N TRP A 139 1.71 -5.94 -14.04
CA TRP A 139 2.81 -5.13 -13.53
C TRP A 139 3.21 -5.57 -12.12
N LEU A 140 2.26 -5.82 -11.21
CA LEU A 140 2.59 -6.31 -9.88
C LEU A 140 3.25 -7.70 -9.92
N GLN A 141 2.70 -8.64 -10.71
CA GLN A 141 3.24 -10.00 -10.83
C GLN A 141 4.69 -10.04 -11.35
N GLN A 142 5.06 -9.11 -12.23
CA GLN A 142 6.42 -9.01 -12.77
C GLN A 142 7.45 -8.47 -11.77
N ASN A 143 7.01 -7.83 -10.68
CA ASN A 143 7.88 -7.07 -9.78
C ASN A 143 7.83 -7.54 -8.30
N LEU A 144 7.04 -8.55 -7.97
CA LEU A 144 6.88 -9.10 -6.61
C LEU A 144 8.00 -10.06 -6.19
#